data_AF-A0A957BT55-F1
#
_entry.id   AF-A0A957BT55-F1
#
_cell.length_a   1.000
_cell.length_b   1.000
_cell.length_c   1.000
_cell.angle_alpha   90.00
_cell.angle_beta   90.00
_cell.angle_gamma   90.00
#
_symmetry.space_group_name_H-M   'P 1'
#
loop_
_entity.id
_entity.type
_entity.pdbx_description
1 polymer ?
#
loop_
_entity_poly.entity_id
_entity_poly.type
_entity_poly.pdbx_seq_one_letter_code
_entity_poly.pdbx_strand_id
1 'polypeptide(L)'
;MQTQTPDILPEYHFLMIAPGLGAEWLFDTARAYFDRFRPTIIPDLGFVQLVPTDRRIAVTTIARRDVAPTLGVQLGQLRPNALYDPIVHDTAPEVREVLDQRAATNQPFGVPLALPTQDTSSLLPSIPTPMVPTQPGEGWVTVTPTPSPTPTQPASEPTQPGATIPPVQPTPGSLIGG
;
A
#
# COMPACT_ATOMS: atom_id res chain seq x y z
N MET A 1 -25.12 11.35 -8.46
CA MET A 1 -24.63 10.73 -7.20
C MET A 1 -23.17 11.13 -7.07
N GLN A 2 -22.82 11.96 -6.09
CA GLN A 2 -21.42 12.36 -5.87
C GLN A 2 -20.69 11.15 -5.27
N THR A 3 -19.78 10.55 -6.01
CA THR A 3 -18.83 9.58 -5.48
C THR A 3 -17.95 10.32 -4.49
N GLN A 4 -18.15 10.08 -3.20
CA GLN A 4 -17.39 10.69 -2.12
C GLN A 4 -16.00 10.07 -2.12
N THR A 5 -15.12 10.57 -2.98
CA THR A 5 -13.74 10.14 -3.09
C THR A 5 -12.98 10.57 -1.83
N PRO A 6 -12.49 9.65 -0.98
CA PRO A 6 -11.72 10.02 0.18
C PRO A 6 -10.29 10.30 -0.23
N ASP A 7 -9.84 11.49 0.15
CA ASP A 7 -8.47 11.96 0.07
C ASP A 7 -7.56 11.27 1.12
N ILE A 8 -8.13 10.47 2.03
CA ILE A 8 -7.44 9.87 3.20
C ILE A 8 -7.58 8.35 3.19
N LEU A 9 -6.50 7.63 3.51
CA LEU A 9 -6.49 6.17 3.62
C LEU A 9 -7.43 5.68 4.75
N PRO A 10 -8.35 4.74 4.47
CA PRO A 10 -9.19 4.11 5.50
C PRO A 10 -8.36 3.20 6.41
N GLU A 11 -8.79 3.02 7.65
CA GLU A 11 -8.12 2.15 8.62
C GLU A 11 -8.37 0.68 8.32
N TYR A 12 -9.56 0.36 7.83
CA TYR A 12 -9.93 -0.97 7.38
C TYR A 12 -10.30 -0.94 5.91
N HIS A 13 -9.69 -1.84 5.15
CA HIS A 13 -10.00 -2.04 3.74
C HIS A 13 -10.49 -3.46 3.54
N PHE A 14 -11.74 -3.57 3.12
CA PHE A 14 -12.40 -4.83 2.82
C PHE A 14 -12.52 -5.04 1.31
N LEU A 15 -12.37 -6.29 0.88
CA LEU A 15 -12.67 -6.74 -0.46
C LEU A 15 -13.81 -7.75 -0.39
N MET A 16 -14.90 -7.46 -1.11
CA MET A 16 -16.05 -8.34 -1.21
C MET A 16 -16.30 -8.72 -2.66
N ILE A 17 -16.66 -9.97 -2.89
CA ILE A 17 -17.17 -10.45 -4.17
C ILE A 17 -18.68 -10.57 -4.06
N ALA A 18 -19.42 -10.02 -5.01
CA ALA A 18 -20.87 -10.11 -5.01
C ALA A 18 -21.34 -11.57 -5.09
N PRO A 19 -22.45 -11.92 -4.41
CA PRO A 19 -23.03 -13.25 -4.50
C PRO A 19 -23.31 -13.65 -5.95
N GLY A 20 -23.02 -14.91 -6.29
CA GLY A 20 -23.23 -15.45 -7.64
C GLY A 20 -22.05 -15.27 -8.60
N LEU A 21 -21.01 -14.53 -8.20
CA LEU A 21 -19.71 -14.57 -8.86
C LEU A 21 -18.87 -15.71 -8.27
N GLY A 22 -18.17 -16.46 -9.13
CA GLY A 22 -17.33 -17.57 -8.70
C GLY A 22 -16.03 -17.12 -8.04
N ALA A 23 -15.34 -18.07 -7.42
CA ALA A 23 -14.10 -17.81 -6.69
C ALA A 23 -12.94 -17.33 -7.61
N GLU A 24 -13.02 -17.60 -8.91
CA GLU A 24 -12.07 -17.12 -9.92
C GLU A 24 -11.96 -15.59 -9.94
N TRP A 25 -13.05 -14.87 -9.59
CA TRP A 25 -13.07 -13.40 -9.49
C TRP A 25 -12.28 -12.85 -8.31
N LEU A 26 -11.80 -13.71 -7.41
CA LEU A 26 -10.93 -13.33 -6.31
C LEU A 26 -9.51 -13.85 -6.55
N PHE A 27 -9.37 -15.12 -6.91
CA PHE A 27 -8.06 -15.75 -7.00
C PHE A 27 -7.28 -15.38 -8.26
N ASP A 28 -7.97 -15.22 -9.40
CA ASP A 28 -7.31 -15.00 -10.69
C ASP A 28 -7.26 -13.53 -11.10
N THR A 29 -8.27 -12.74 -10.72
CA THR A 29 -8.39 -11.33 -11.14
C THR A 29 -7.82 -10.36 -10.10
N ALA A 30 -7.95 -10.65 -8.81
CA ALA A 30 -7.56 -9.73 -7.75
C ALA A 30 -6.15 -9.98 -7.20
N ARG A 31 -5.37 -10.86 -7.82
CA ARG A 31 -4.07 -11.30 -7.27
C ARG A 31 -3.09 -10.15 -7.05
N ALA A 32 -2.83 -9.32 -8.08
CA ALA A 32 -1.89 -8.21 -7.97
C ALA A 32 -2.39 -7.14 -6.99
N TYR A 33 -3.70 -6.87 -7.01
CA TYR A 33 -4.33 -5.94 -6.08
C TYR A 33 -4.21 -6.40 -4.63
N PHE A 34 -4.49 -7.69 -4.37
CA PHE A 34 -4.33 -8.28 -3.04
C PHE A 34 -2.87 -8.29 -2.59
N ASP A 35 -1.94 -8.59 -3.51
CA ASP A 35 -0.51 -8.55 -3.21
C ASP A 35 -0.01 -7.17 -2.83
N ARG A 36 -0.61 -6.12 -3.41
CA ARG A 36 -0.24 -4.72 -3.16
C ARG A 36 -0.88 -4.14 -1.90
N PHE A 37 -2.19 -4.26 -1.75
CA PHE A 37 -2.97 -3.53 -0.74
C PHE A 37 -3.42 -4.40 0.44
N ARG A 38 -3.36 -5.73 0.31
CA ARG A 38 -3.71 -6.70 1.36
C ARG A 38 -5.07 -6.42 2.02
N PRO A 39 -6.16 -6.20 1.26
CA PRO A 39 -7.47 -5.99 1.85
C PRO A 39 -7.94 -7.25 2.58
N THR A 40 -8.78 -7.07 3.61
CA THR A 40 -9.44 -8.19 4.27
C THR A 40 -10.60 -8.68 3.41
N ILE A 41 -10.60 -9.96 3.04
CA ILE A 41 -11.67 -10.53 2.23
C ILE A 41 -12.86 -10.87 3.13
N ILE A 42 -14.04 -10.38 2.78
CA ILE A 42 -15.28 -10.66 3.51
C ILE A 42 -16.31 -11.32 2.59
N PRO A 43 -17.07 -12.31 3.07
CA PRO A 43 -18.09 -12.99 2.29
C PRO A 43 -19.37 -12.14 2.13
N ASP A 44 -19.65 -11.27 3.11
CA ASP A 44 -20.83 -10.42 3.15
C ASP A 44 -20.59 -9.13 3.95
N LEU A 45 -21.46 -8.14 3.75
CA LEU A 45 -21.36 -6.84 4.41
C LEU A 45 -21.65 -6.89 5.92
N GLY A 46 -22.18 -7.97 6.48
CA GLY A 46 -22.40 -8.12 7.92
C GLY A 46 -21.11 -7.99 8.75
N PHE A 47 -19.97 -8.38 8.17
CA PHE A 47 -18.65 -8.24 8.81
C PHE A 47 -18.28 -6.79 9.14
N VAL A 48 -18.80 -5.82 8.40
CA VAL A 48 -18.48 -4.40 8.65
C VAL A 48 -19.08 -3.88 9.96
N GLN A 49 -20.07 -4.57 10.51
CA GLN A 49 -20.68 -4.25 11.80
C GLN A 49 -19.76 -4.58 12.99
N LEU A 50 -18.77 -5.47 12.77
CA LEU A 50 -17.81 -5.88 13.80
C LEU A 50 -16.73 -4.82 14.03
N VAL A 51 -16.54 -3.91 13.07
CA VAL A 51 -15.56 -2.83 13.20
C VAL A 51 -16.15 -1.71 14.07
N PRO A 52 -15.42 -1.18 15.07
CA PRO A 52 -15.89 -0.06 15.90
C PRO A 52 -16.33 1.14 15.06
N THR A 53 -17.43 1.80 15.42
CA THR A 53 -18.11 2.83 14.60
C THR A 53 -17.28 4.09 14.35
N ASP A 54 -16.35 4.40 15.25
CA ASP A 54 -15.38 5.51 15.18
C ASP A 54 -14.32 5.31 14.09
N ARG A 55 -14.17 4.09 13.58
CA ARG A 55 -13.16 3.74 12.58
C ARG A 55 -13.67 3.97 11.17
N ARG A 56 -12.76 4.41 10.29
CA ARG A 56 -13.03 4.58 8.86
C ARG A 56 -12.81 3.28 8.12
N ILE A 57 -13.82 2.87 7.34
CA ILE A 57 -13.75 1.65 6.55
C ILE A 57 -13.96 1.96 5.07
N ALA A 58 -13.30 1.20 4.20
CA ALA A 58 -13.61 1.14 2.79
C ALA A 58 -13.93 -0.29 2.39
N VAL A 59 -14.93 -0.43 1.51
CA VAL A 59 -15.35 -1.72 0.97
C VAL A 59 -15.26 -1.65 -0.54
N THR A 60 -14.22 -2.29 -1.08
CA THR A 60 -14.11 -2.54 -2.52
C THR A 60 -14.97 -3.75 -2.85
N THR A 61 -15.94 -3.57 -3.73
CA THR A 61 -16.89 -4.63 -4.08
C THR A 61 -16.79 -4.96 -5.57
N ILE A 62 -16.49 -6.22 -5.89
CA ILE A 62 -16.54 -6.72 -7.27
C ILE A 62 -17.95 -7.21 -7.51
N ALA A 63 -18.69 -6.53 -8.39
CA ALA A 63 -20.11 -6.81 -8.59
C ALA A 63 -20.53 -6.57 -10.03
N ARG A 64 -21.60 -7.26 -10.44
CA ARG A 64 -22.30 -6.94 -11.68
C ARG A 64 -23.11 -5.66 -11.54
N ARG A 65 -23.46 -5.07 -12.70
CA ARG A 65 -24.14 -3.77 -12.79
C ARG A 65 -25.49 -3.71 -12.08
N ASP A 66 -26.20 -4.82 -12.03
CA ASP A 66 -27.50 -4.96 -11.39
C ASP A 66 -27.40 -5.07 -9.85
N VAL A 67 -26.30 -5.66 -9.33
CA VAL A 67 -26.14 -5.94 -7.90
C VAL A 67 -25.43 -4.79 -7.15
N ALA A 68 -24.50 -4.09 -7.80
CA ALA A 68 -23.70 -3.05 -7.16
C ALA A 68 -24.53 -1.96 -6.44
N PRO A 69 -25.60 -1.38 -7.03
CA PRO A 69 -26.38 -0.36 -6.34
C PRO A 69 -27.03 -0.87 -5.05
N THR A 70 -27.52 -2.11 -5.06
CA THR A 70 -28.14 -2.76 -3.90
C THR A 70 -27.14 -2.94 -2.76
N LEU A 71 -25.92 -3.38 -3.07
CA LEU A 71 -24.84 -3.50 -2.08
C LEU A 71 -24.41 -2.14 -1.52
N GLY A 72 -24.37 -1.11 -2.35
CA GLY A 72 -24.09 0.26 -1.89
C GLY A 72 -25.14 0.79 -0.90
N VAL A 73 -26.43 0.56 -1.18
CA VAL A 73 -27.52 0.93 -0.26
C VAL A 73 -27.42 0.15 1.04
N GLN A 74 -27.18 -1.17 0.96
CA GLN A 74 -27.01 -2.01 2.14
C GLN A 74 -25.84 -1.54 3.00
N LEU A 75 -24.68 -1.26 2.40
CA LEU A 75 -23.53 -0.73 3.12
C LEU A 75 -23.85 0.62 3.76
N GLY A 76 -24.54 1.51 3.05
CA GLY A 76 -24.94 2.82 3.60
C GLY A 76 -25.88 2.70 4.80
N GLN A 77 -26.75 1.69 4.84
CA GLN A 77 -27.63 1.41 5.98
C GLN A 77 -26.86 0.83 7.18
N LEU A 78 -25.92 -0.09 6.92
CA LEU A 78 -25.11 -0.71 7.97
C LEU A 78 -24.07 0.25 8.53
N ARG A 79 -23.52 1.10 7.66
CA ARG A 79 -22.33 1.89 7.93
C ARG A 79 -22.32 3.17 7.08
N PRO A 80 -23.04 4.23 7.49
CA PRO A 80 -23.15 5.47 6.71
C PRO A 80 -21.83 6.19 6.47
N ASN A 81 -20.81 5.93 7.31
CA ASN A 81 -19.47 6.50 7.18
C ASN A 81 -18.49 5.62 6.38
N ALA A 82 -18.94 4.51 5.80
CA ALA A 82 -18.13 3.65 4.97
C ALA A 82 -17.93 4.24 3.57
N LEU A 83 -16.70 4.11 3.05
CA LEU A 83 -16.45 4.31 1.63
C LEU A 83 -16.93 3.08 0.85
N TYR A 84 -17.81 3.31 -0.11
CA TYR A 84 -18.22 2.29 -1.07
C TYR A 84 -17.44 2.46 -2.38
N ASP A 85 -16.67 1.44 -2.76
CA ASP A 85 -15.87 1.41 -4.00
C ASP A 85 -16.30 0.21 -4.87
N PRO A 86 -17.34 0.36 -5.71
CA PRO A 86 -17.79 -0.71 -6.58
C PRO A 86 -16.94 -0.80 -7.85
N ILE A 87 -16.43 -1.99 -8.14
CA ILE A 87 -15.82 -2.36 -9.41
C ILE A 87 -16.89 -3.11 -10.22
N VAL A 88 -17.50 -2.38 -11.16
CA VAL A 88 -18.69 -2.82 -11.87
C VAL A 88 -18.35 -3.23 -13.30
N HIS A 89 -18.18 -4.53 -13.49
CA HIS A 89 -17.88 -5.12 -14.80
C HIS A 89 -18.62 -6.45 -14.97
N ASP A 90 -18.91 -6.81 -16.22
CA ASP A 90 -19.63 -8.04 -16.55
C ASP A 90 -18.70 -9.24 -16.74
N THR A 91 -17.40 -9.01 -16.96
CA THR A 91 -16.42 -10.07 -17.23
C THR A 91 -15.22 -10.00 -16.28
N ALA A 92 -14.71 -11.17 -15.90
CA ALA A 92 -13.55 -11.31 -15.03
C ALA A 92 -12.26 -10.65 -15.61
N PRO A 93 -11.98 -10.72 -16.93
CA PRO A 93 -10.82 -10.03 -17.52
C PRO A 93 -10.86 -8.51 -17.36
N GLU A 94 -12.02 -7.88 -17.49
CA GLU A 94 -12.16 -6.41 -17.28
C GLU A 94 -11.88 -6.03 -15.83
N VAL A 95 -12.41 -6.79 -14.88
CA VAL A 95 -12.12 -6.59 -13.45
C VAL A 95 -10.63 -6.70 -13.18
N ARG A 96 -9.97 -7.70 -13.77
CA ARG A 96 -8.53 -7.88 -13.65
C ARG A 96 -7.78 -6.65 -14.16
N GLU A 97 -8.11 -6.14 -15.35
CA GLU A 97 -7.44 -4.96 -15.92
C GLU A 97 -7.54 -3.76 -14.98
N VAL A 98 -8.73 -3.50 -14.42
CA VAL A 98 -8.95 -2.39 -13.48
C VAL A 98 -8.16 -2.59 -12.18
N LEU A 99 -8.17 -3.81 -11.62
CA LEU A 99 -7.46 -4.12 -10.38
C LEU A 99 -5.93 -4.07 -10.56
N ASP A 100 -5.43 -4.58 -11.68
CA ASP A 100 -4.02 -4.54 -12.06
C ASP A 100 -3.57 -3.08 -12.28
N GLN A 101 -4.40 -2.26 -12.96
CA GLN A 101 -4.14 -0.83 -13.12
C GLN A 101 -4.05 -0.12 -11.78
N ARG A 102 -5.00 -0.35 -10.87
CA ARG A 102 -5.00 0.21 -9.51
C ARG A 102 -3.76 -0.19 -8.71
N ALA A 103 -3.35 -1.45 -8.83
CA ALA A 103 -2.14 -1.95 -8.19
C ALA A 103 -0.88 -1.26 -8.75
N ALA A 104 -0.79 -1.11 -10.07
CA ALA A 104 0.33 -0.48 -10.77
C ALA A 104 0.45 1.02 -10.46
N THR A 105 -0.67 1.74 -10.34
CA THR A 105 -0.68 3.19 -10.05
C THR A 105 -0.69 3.50 -8.55
N ASN A 106 -0.70 2.48 -7.68
CA ASN A 106 -0.81 2.62 -6.24
C ASN A 106 -2.07 3.38 -5.79
N GLN A 107 -3.19 3.11 -6.46
CA GLN A 107 -4.48 3.77 -6.23
C GLN A 107 -5.55 2.72 -5.86
N PRO A 108 -5.69 2.36 -4.57
CA PRO A 108 -6.58 1.27 -4.17
C PRO A 108 -8.05 1.51 -4.57
N PHE A 109 -8.49 2.78 -4.60
CA PHE A 109 -9.87 3.19 -4.91
C PHE A 109 -10.00 3.85 -6.28
N GLY A 110 -9.04 3.62 -7.19
CA GLY A 110 -9.04 4.24 -8.53
C GLY A 110 -8.75 5.73 -8.55
N VAL A 111 -8.35 6.30 -7.41
CA VAL A 111 -7.98 7.69 -7.23
C VAL A 111 -6.65 7.79 -6.45
N PRO A 112 -5.85 8.84 -6.68
CA PRO A 112 -4.72 9.14 -5.81
C PRO A 112 -5.21 9.35 -4.38
N LEU A 113 -4.62 8.65 -3.42
CA LEU A 113 -4.77 8.99 -2.01
C LEU A 113 -3.95 10.26 -1.76
N ALA A 114 -4.50 11.26 -1.08
CA ALA A 114 -3.62 12.28 -0.55
C ALA A 114 -2.86 11.73 0.64
N LEU A 115 -1.63 12.21 0.76
CA LEU A 115 -0.86 12.02 1.97
C LEU A 115 -1.62 12.73 3.09
N PRO A 116 -1.85 12.09 4.25
CA PRO A 116 -2.41 12.79 5.39
C PRO A 116 -1.51 13.99 5.64
N THR A 117 -2.07 15.19 5.50
CA THR A 117 -1.35 16.41 5.87
C THR A 117 -1.08 16.23 7.36
N GLN A 118 0.19 16.04 7.73
CA GLN A 118 0.56 16.13 9.14
C GLN A 118 0.11 17.52 9.57
N ASP A 119 -0.85 17.59 10.49
CA ASP A 119 -1.23 18.83 11.14
C ASP A 119 0.01 19.37 11.86
N THR A 120 0.81 20.17 11.15
CA THR A 120 1.75 21.09 11.79
C THR A 120 0.93 22.27 12.29
N SER A 121 0.06 22.02 13.27
CA SER A 121 -0.30 23.07 14.23
C SER A 121 0.93 23.33 15.10
N SER A 122 1.94 23.95 14.49
CA SER A 122 2.99 24.67 15.19
C SER A 122 2.38 25.94 15.76
N LEU A 123 1.57 25.80 16.80
CA LEU A 123 1.28 26.87 17.74
C LEU A 123 2.40 26.92 18.78
N LEU A 124 3.62 27.22 18.34
CA LEU A 124 4.64 27.71 19.25
C LEU A 124 4.47 29.23 19.30
N PRO A 125 4.03 29.83 20.43
CA PRO A 125 4.14 31.26 20.59
C PRO A 125 5.63 31.63 20.52
N SER A 126 5.97 32.56 19.63
CA SER A 126 7.32 33.13 19.54
C SER A 126 7.68 33.77 20.89
N ILE A 127 8.46 33.06 21.71
CA ILE A 127 9.11 33.65 22.87
C ILE A 127 10.28 34.48 22.31
N PRO A 128 10.32 35.82 22.51
CA PRO A 128 11.47 36.60 22.13
C PRO A 128 12.64 36.20 23.04
N THR A 129 13.65 35.55 22.47
CA THR A 129 14.88 35.20 23.19
C THR A 129 15.61 36.50 23.60
N PRO A 130 15.93 36.71 24.89
CA PRO A 130 16.77 37.84 25.29
C PRO A 130 18.19 37.66 24.74
N MET A 131 18.73 38.70 24.12
CA MET A 131 20.10 38.74 23.61
C MET A 131 21.10 38.59 24.78
N VAL A 132 21.89 37.53 24.77
CA VAL A 132 23.08 37.39 25.62
C VAL A 132 24.25 38.07 24.90
N PRO A 133 24.97 39.01 25.54
CA PRO A 133 26.13 39.65 24.92
C PRO A 133 27.27 38.63 24.72
N THR A 134 27.77 38.57 23.49
CA THR A 134 28.95 37.78 23.11
C THR A 134 30.20 38.35 23.79
N GLN A 135 30.83 37.58 24.68
CA GLN A 135 32.18 37.87 25.18
C GLN A 135 33.18 36.95 24.47
N PRO A 136 34.34 37.45 23.98
CA PRO A 136 35.32 36.63 23.29
C PRO A 136 36.26 35.98 24.30
N GLY A 137 36.52 34.67 24.17
CA GLY A 137 37.57 34.01 24.95
C GLY A 137 37.45 32.48 25.05
N GLU A 138 38.24 31.80 24.24
CA GLU A 138 38.97 30.55 24.53
C GLU A 138 38.20 29.30 25.02
N GLY A 139 38.14 28.25 24.18
CA GLY A 139 37.88 26.88 24.66
C GLY A 139 37.28 25.91 23.63
N TRP A 140 38.15 25.14 22.98
CA TRP A 140 37.96 23.83 22.31
C TRP A 140 36.76 23.60 21.37
N VAL A 141 37.05 23.64 20.07
CA VAL A 141 36.20 23.12 18.99
C VAL A 141 36.38 21.60 18.88
N THR A 142 35.31 20.82 19.08
CA THR A 142 35.24 19.44 18.56
C THR A 142 34.40 19.46 17.30
N VAL A 143 35.07 19.40 16.15
CA VAL A 143 34.45 19.14 14.84
C VAL A 143 34.37 17.63 14.65
N THR A 144 33.16 17.09 14.48
CA THR A 144 32.99 15.75 13.91
C THR A 144 32.98 15.87 12.38
N PRO A 145 33.94 15.27 11.65
CA PRO A 145 34.01 15.39 10.20
C PRO A 145 32.95 14.53 9.49
N THR A 146 32.32 15.12 8.48
CA THR A 146 31.56 14.48 7.41
C THR A 146 32.44 13.47 6.64
N PRO A 147 31.99 12.24 6.33
CA PRO A 147 32.76 11.35 5.46
C PRO A 147 32.72 11.85 4.02
N SER A 148 33.91 12.03 3.42
CA SER A 148 34.10 12.25 1.98
C SER A 148 34.58 10.94 1.32
N PRO A 149 34.17 10.66 0.06
CA PRO A 149 34.47 9.43 -0.67
C PRO A 149 35.86 9.42 -1.32
N THR A 150 36.49 8.23 -1.42
CA THR A 150 37.81 8.03 -2.07
C THR A 150 37.85 6.57 -2.63
N PRO A 151 38.64 6.24 -3.67
CA PRO A 151 38.61 6.68 -5.07
C PRO A 151 38.58 5.48 -6.07
N THR A 152 38.26 5.77 -7.34
CA THR A 152 38.41 4.88 -8.50
C THR A 152 39.89 4.65 -8.88
N GLN A 153 40.27 3.44 -9.27
CA GLN A 153 41.47 3.15 -10.08
C GLN A 153 41.28 1.86 -10.92
N PRO A 154 42.04 1.62 -12.01
CA PRO A 154 41.57 1.81 -13.38
C PRO A 154 41.53 0.52 -14.22
N ALA A 155 40.97 0.65 -15.43
CA ALA A 155 40.73 -0.38 -16.42
C ALA A 155 41.99 -1.12 -16.92
N SER A 156 41.82 -2.41 -17.23
CA SER A 156 42.62 -3.15 -18.20
C SER A 156 41.78 -4.29 -18.79
N GLU A 157 41.42 -4.15 -20.07
CA GLU A 157 41.07 -5.24 -21.01
C GLU A 157 42.14 -5.20 -22.13
N PRO A 158 42.42 -6.25 -22.94
CA PRO A 158 41.41 -7.16 -23.53
C PRO A 158 41.82 -8.66 -23.77
N THR A 159 40.82 -9.48 -24.16
CA THR A 159 40.86 -10.65 -25.11
C THR A 159 40.68 -12.10 -24.57
N GLN A 160 39.45 -12.64 -24.73
CA GLN A 160 38.97 -14.01 -25.15
C GLN A 160 39.62 -15.35 -24.66
N PRO A 161 39.02 -16.54 -24.89
CA PRO A 161 37.62 -17.01 -24.77
C PRO A 161 37.49 -18.35 -23.97
N GLY A 162 36.40 -18.51 -23.18
CA GLY A 162 35.88 -19.82 -22.76
C GLY A 162 36.51 -20.48 -21.52
N ALA A 163 35.73 -20.61 -20.43
CA ALA A 163 35.76 -21.75 -19.50
C ALA A 163 34.70 -21.56 -18.39
N THR A 164 33.66 -22.41 -18.45
CA THR A 164 33.09 -23.16 -17.31
C THR A 164 32.51 -22.39 -16.11
N ILE A 165 31.18 -22.36 -16.07
CA ILE A 165 30.37 -22.09 -14.87
C ILE A 165 30.74 -23.15 -13.79
N PRO A 166 31.06 -22.78 -12.54
CA PRO A 166 31.28 -23.76 -11.48
C PRO A 166 29.96 -24.48 -11.14
N PRO A 167 29.95 -25.83 -10.99
CA PRO A 167 28.74 -26.59 -10.73
C PRO A 167 28.19 -26.30 -9.34
N VAL A 168 26.86 -26.10 -9.28
CA VAL A 168 26.07 -26.03 -8.04
C VAL A 168 26.17 -27.38 -7.33
N GLN A 169 26.74 -27.40 -6.12
CA GLN A 169 26.77 -28.59 -5.26
C GLN A 169 25.35 -29.01 -4.87
N PRO A 170 24.95 -30.28 -5.07
CA PRO A 170 23.71 -30.79 -4.51
C PRO A 170 23.85 -30.97 -2.98
N THR A 171 22.86 -30.47 -2.25
CA THR A 171 22.69 -30.64 -0.80
C THR A 171 22.58 -32.14 -0.44
N PRO A 172 23.40 -32.68 0.48
CA PRO A 172 23.29 -34.08 0.91
C PRO A 172 21.97 -34.34 1.65
N GLY A 173 21.24 -35.36 1.21
CA GLY A 173 20.02 -35.86 1.87
C GLY A 173 20.30 -36.63 3.16
N SER A 174 19.28 -36.73 4.02
CA SER A 174 19.33 -37.38 5.33
C SER A 174 19.61 -38.89 5.24
N LEU A 175 20.61 -39.33 6.01
CA LEU A 175 20.85 -40.74 6.34
C LEU A 175 19.73 -41.25 7.28
N ILE A 176 18.88 -42.15 6.79
CA ILE A 176 18.02 -43.01 7.60
C ILE A 176 18.61 -44.42 7.56
N GLY A 177 18.90 -44.95 8.75
CA GLY A 177 19.61 -46.20 8.96
C GLY A 177 18.77 -47.47 8.74
N GLY A 178 19.52 -48.57 8.59
CA GLY A 178 19.08 -49.96 8.58
C GLY A 178 20.31 -50.84 8.68
#